data_AF-A0A7C1SVD6-F1
#
_entry.id   AF-A0A7C1SVD6-F1
#
_cell.length_a   1.000
_cell.length_b   1.000
_cell.length_c   1.000
_cell.angle_alpha   90.00
_cell.angle_beta   90.00
_cell.angle_gamma   90.00
#
_symmetry.space_group_name_H-M   'P 1'
#
loop_
_entity.id
_entity.type
_entity.pdbx_description
1 polymer ?
#
loop_
_entity_poly.entity_id
_entity_poly.type
_entity_poly.pdbx_seq_one_letter_code
_entity_poly.pdbx_strand_id
1 'polypeptide(L)'
;MTTEFECTSFDELVLIIKDIEFKYSECKVMSERESKRFPHVELILKSPCGHFAEVLVSSHDSEVGKSNIVRGEYDGLLIDEDVALSLAKLAKSY
;
A
#
# COMPACT_ATOMS: atom_id res chain seq x y z
N MET A 1 -9.56 -8.89 4.58
CA MET A 1 -10.73 -8.86 3.67
C MET A 1 -10.21 -8.11 2.48
N THR A 2 -10.04 -8.77 1.34
CA THR A 2 -9.56 -8.10 0.14
C THR A 2 -10.63 -7.16 -0.38
N THR A 3 -10.24 -5.94 -0.70
CA THR A 3 -11.13 -4.92 -1.24
C THR A 3 -10.67 -4.61 -2.65
N GLU A 4 -11.60 -4.63 -3.60
CA GLU A 4 -11.31 -4.32 -4.99
C GLU A 4 -11.14 -2.81 -5.19
N PHE A 5 -10.26 -2.42 -6.10
CA PHE A 5 -10.08 -1.04 -6.51
C PHE A 5 -9.88 -0.95 -8.02
N GLU A 6 -10.25 0.20 -8.57
CA GLU A 6 -9.93 0.63 -9.94
C GLU A 6 -9.55 2.11 -9.88
N CYS A 7 -8.42 2.46 -10.49
CA CYS A 7 -7.90 3.82 -10.55
C CYS A 7 -7.20 4.08 -11.89
N THR A 8 -7.12 5.34 -12.30
CA THR A 8 -6.39 5.74 -13.52
C THR A 8 -4.88 5.72 -13.35
N SER A 9 -4.41 5.90 -12.12
CA SER A 9 -3.00 5.87 -11.73
C SER A 9 -2.88 5.38 -10.28
N PHE A 10 -1.75 4.75 -9.95
CA PHE A 10 -1.46 4.31 -8.58
C PHE A 10 -1.43 5.48 -7.58
N ASP A 11 -1.05 6.69 -8.01
CA ASP A 11 -1.04 7.86 -7.12
C ASP A 11 -2.45 8.28 -6.66
N GLU A 12 -3.48 7.91 -7.42
CA GLU A 12 -4.89 8.16 -7.10
C GLU A 12 -5.51 7.06 -6.24
N LEU A 13 -4.72 6.07 -5.81
CA LEU A 13 -5.21 4.94 -5.03
C LEU A 13 -5.77 5.41 -3.68
N VAL A 14 -7.02 5.05 -3.42
CA VAL A 14 -7.70 5.30 -2.15
C VAL A 14 -7.98 3.97 -1.47
N LEU A 15 -7.45 3.82 -0.26
CA LEU A 15 -7.49 2.58 0.51
C LEU A 15 -8.32 2.82 1.77
N ILE A 16 -9.34 2.01 2.02
CA ILE A 16 -10.20 2.14 3.20
C ILE A 16 -9.88 0.99 4.16
N ILE A 17 -9.34 1.32 5.34
CA ILE A 17 -8.87 0.33 6.31
C ILE A 17 -9.53 0.64 7.65
N LYS A 18 -10.43 -0.24 8.11
CA LYS A 18 -11.21 -0.04 9.35
C LYS A 18 -11.85 1.35 9.43
N ASP A 19 -12.55 1.73 8.35
CA ASP A 19 -13.24 3.03 8.20
C ASP A 19 -12.33 4.27 8.13
N ILE A 20 -11.01 4.07 8.02
CA ILE A 20 -10.05 5.16 7.82
C ILE A 20 -9.63 5.18 6.34
N GLU A 21 -9.76 6.35 5.72
CA GLU A 21 -9.32 6.58 4.35
C GLU A 21 -7.82 6.91 4.30
N PHE A 22 -7.10 6.14 3.50
CA PHE A 22 -5.70 6.34 3.15
C PHE A 22 -5.63 6.64 1.65
N LYS A 23 -5.65 7.91 1.28
CA LYS A 23 -5.32 8.32 -0.09
C LYS A 23 -3.81 8.27 -0.27
N TYR A 24 -3.32 7.45 -1.19
CA TYR A 24 -1.89 7.23 -1.39
C TYR A 24 -1.12 8.56 -1.60
N SER A 25 -1.66 9.45 -2.44
CA SER A 25 -1.09 10.80 -2.69
C SER A 25 -1.05 11.73 -1.47
N GLU A 26 -1.93 11.53 -0.49
CA GLU A 26 -1.96 12.32 0.76
C GLU A 26 -1.21 11.62 1.91
N CYS A 27 -0.90 10.33 1.75
CA CYS A 27 -0.20 9.54 2.75
C CYS A 27 1.32 9.71 2.63
N LYS A 28 1.99 9.75 3.78
CA LYS A 28 3.44 9.62 3.82
C LYS A 28 3.81 8.16 3.68
N VAL A 29 4.45 7.82 2.56
CA VAL A 29 5.01 6.47 2.31
C VAL A 29 6.24 6.27 3.20
N MET A 30 6.09 5.39 4.19
CA MET A 30 7.17 5.01 5.10
C MET A 30 8.04 3.92 4.49
N SER A 31 7.41 2.99 3.78
CA SER A 31 8.04 1.90 3.07
C SER A 31 7.23 1.55 1.83
N GLU A 32 7.92 1.20 0.76
CA GLU A 32 7.34 0.69 -0.47
C GLU A 32 8.25 -0.43 -0.97
N ARG A 33 7.63 -1.58 -1.25
CA ARG A 33 8.34 -2.74 -1.79
C ARG A 33 7.55 -3.33 -2.94
N GLU A 34 8.08 -3.15 -4.13
CA GLU A 34 7.55 -3.78 -5.34
C GLU A 34 8.12 -5.19 -5.49
N SER A 35 7.25 -6.14 -5.78
CA SER A 35 7.66 -7.51 -6.08
C SER A 35 8.14 -7.64 -7.52
N LYS A 36 9.36 -8.16 -7.70
CA LYS A 36 9.94 -8.41 -9.03
C LYS A 36 9.32 -9.63 -9.74
N ARG A 37 8.54 -10.44 -9.02
CA ARG A 37 8.02 -11.73 -9.49
C ARG A 37 6.50 -11.76 -9.59
N PHE A 38 5.83 -10.96 -8.80
CA PHE A 38 4.38 -10.92 -8.73
C PHE A 38 3.91 -9.47 -8.91
N PRO A 39 2.73 -9.24 -9.49
CA PRO A 39 2.21 -7.90 -9.72
C PRO A 39 1.59 -7.35 -8.43
N HIS A 40 2.37 -7.28 -7.35
CA HIS A 40 1.95 -6.69 -6.09
C HIS A 40 3.01 -5.76 -5.51
N VAL A 41 2.53 -4.81 -4.71
CA VAL A 41 3.31 -3.80 -4.00
C VAL A 41 2.89 -3.81 -2.52
N GLU A 42 3.87 -4.00 -1.65
CA GLU A 42 3.71 -3.83 -0.21
C GLU A 42 3.99 -2.38 0.16
N LEU A 43 3.06 -1.75 0.86
CA LEU A 43 3.12 -0.35 1.27
C LEU A 43 2.99 -0.23 2.77
N ILE A 44 3.76 0.67 3.35
CA ILE A 44 3.55 1.15 4.71
C ILE A 44 3.25 2.63 4.63
N LEU A 45 2.02 2.98 4.95
CA LEU A 45 1.48 4.32 4.80
C LEU A 45 1.23 4.93 6.17
N LYS A 46 1.57 6.22 6.30
CA LYS A 46 1.13 7.07 7.39
C LYS A 46 0.10 8.05 6.84
N SER A 47 -1.14 7.94 7.32
CA SER A 47 -2.21 8.88 7.01
C SER A 47 -1.91 10.27 7.57
N PRO A 48 -2.48 11.35 6.99
CA PRO A 48 -2.38 12.70 7.56
C PRO A 48 -2.97 12.79 8.97
N CYS A 49 -3.91 11.91 9.32
CA CYS A 49 -4.48 11.78 10.66
C CYS A 49 -3.54 11.14 11.68
N GLY A 50 -2.37 10.65 11.26
CA GLY A 50 -1.36 10.03 12.14
C GLY A 50 -1.49 8.52 12.31
N HIS A 51 -2.50 7.87 11.72
CA HIS A 51 -2.63 6.42 11.71
C HIS A 51 -1.67 5.78 10.72
N PHE A 52 -1.18 4.58 11.07
CA PHE A 52 -0.31 3.78 10.23
C PHE A 52 -1.05 2.55 9.72
N ALA A 53 -0.76 2.19 8.48
CA ALA A 53 -1.30 0.98 7.87
C ALA A 53 -0.23 0.27 7.04
N GLU A 54 -0.25 -1.06 7.10
CA GLU A 54 0.37 -1.94 6.13
C GLU A 54 -0.68 -2.29 5.08
N VAL A 55 -0.32 -2.17 3.81
CA VAL A 55 -1.21 -2.43 2.68
C VAL A 55 -0.49 -3.24 1.63
N LEU A 56 -1.05 -4.38 1.27
CA LEU A 56 -0.63 -5.15 0.12
C LEU A 56 -1.58 -4.84 -1.03
N VAL A 57 -1.07 -4.22 -2.08
CA VAL A 57 -1.84 -3.92 -3.30
C VAL A 57 -1.43 -4.90 -4.38
N SER A 58 -2.37 -5.66 -4.92
CA SER A 58 -2.15 -6.64 -5.98
C SER A 58 -2.94 -6.23 -7.21
N SER A 59 -2.32 -6.32 -8.39
CA SER A 59 -3.00 -6.12 -9.66
C SER A 59 -3.71 -7.39 -10.11
N HIS A 60 -4.84 -7.23 -10.80
CA HIS A 60 -5.45 -8.33 -11.56
C HIS A 60 -4.66 -8.63 -12.85
N ASP A 61 -3.88 -7.68 -13.34
CA ASP A 61 -3.06 -7.84 -14.52
C ASP A 61 -1.75 -8.56 -14.16
N SER A 62 -1.21 -9.33 -15.10
CA SER A 62 -0.03 -10.19 -14.88
C SER A 62 1.30 -9.43 -14.97
N GLU A 63 1.27 -8.14 -15.35
CA GLU A 63 2.46 -7.33 -15.52
C GLU A 63 2.95 -6.80 -14.17
N VAL A 64 4.22 -7.09 -13.86
CA VAL A 64 4.90 -6.53 -12.70
C VAL A 64 5.15 -5.03 -12.90
N GLY A 65 5.28 -4.29 -11.81
CA GLY A 65 5.51 -2.85 -11.84
C GLY A 65 4.32 -2.03 -11.36
N LYS A 66 4.57 -1.12 -10.42
CA LYS A 66 3.57 -0.20 -9.87
C LYS A 66 2.78 0.57 -10.94
N SER A 67 3.44 0.93 -12.04
CA SER A 67 2.81 1.65 -13.17
C SER A 67 1.70 0.85 -13.86
N ASN A 68 1.68 -0.47 -13.71
CA ASN A 68 0.66 -1.36 -14.28
C ASN A 68 -0.48 -1.67 -13.30
N ILE A 69 -0.41 -1.16 -12.07
CA ILE A 69 -1.40 -1.40 -11.02
C ILE A 69 -2.47 -0.30 -11.12
N VAL A 70 -3.42 -0.52 -12.02
CA VAL A 70 -4.60 0.34 -12.24
C VAL A 70 -5.89 -0.30 -11.72
N ARG A 71 -5.89 -1.61 -11.52
CA ARG A 71 -7.03 -2.35 -10.97
C ARG A 71 -6.57 -3.59 -10.25
N GLY A 72 -7.30 -3.98 -9.23
CA GLY A 72 -7.07 -5.26 -8.55
C GLY A 72 -7.63 -5.24 -7.15
N GLU A 73 -6.88 -5.84 -6.24
CA GLU A 73 -7.29 -5.99 -4.85
C GLU A 73 -6.24 -5.41 -3.92
N TYR A 74 -6.68 -4.84 -2.81
CA TYR A 74 -5.79 -4.54 -1.70
C TYR A 74 -6.27 -5.23 -0.43
N ASP A 75 -5.31 -5.62 0.41
CA ASP A 75 -5.56 -6.01 1.80
C ASP A 75 -4.75 -5.08 2.70
N GLY A 76 -5.43 -4.47 3.67
CA GLY A 76 -4.84 -3.46 4.53
C GLY A 76 -5.11 -3.74 6.01
N LEU A 77 -4.11 -3.47 6.85
CA LEU A 77 -4.18 -3.62 8.29
C LEU A 77 -3.66 -2.36 8.98
N LEU A 78 -4.42 -1.85 9.95
CA LEU A 78 -3.90 -0.81 10.86
C LEU A 78 -2.83 -1.42 11.76
N ILE A 79 -1.68 -0.77 11.80
CA ILE A 79 -0.53 -1.16 12.60
C ILE A 79 -0.12 -0.02 13.54
N ASP A 80 0.55 -0.35 14.63
CA ASP A 80 1.13 0.65 15.53
C ASP A 80 2.35 1.33 14.91
N GLU A 81 2.67 2.53 15.39
CA GLU A 81 3.82 3.31 14.93
C GLU A 81 5.15 2.54 15.04
N ASP A 82 5.37 1.83 16.16
CA ASP A 82 6.60 1.07 16.39
C ASP A 82 6.77 -0.08 15.38
N VAL A 83 5.66 -0.74 15.04
CA VAL A 83 5.61 -1.79 14.02
C VAL A 83 5.92 -1.19 12.64
N ALA A 84 5.27 -0.07 12.28
CA ALA A 84 5.50 0.62 11.02
C ALA A 84 6.95 1.06 10.86
N LEU A 85 7.57 1.60 11.91
CA LEU A 85 8.97 2.00 11.93
C LEU A 85 9.92 0.81 11.81
N SER A 86 9.60 -0.30 12.48
CA SER A 86 10.41 -1.52 12.43
C SER A 86 10.39 -2.14 11.03
N LEU A 87 9.21 -2.25 10.41
CA LEU A 87 9.07 -2.75 9.05
C LEU A 87 9.73 -1.83 8.02
N ALA A 88 9.58 -0.50 8.16
CA ALA A 88 10.23 0.46 7.28
C ALA A 88 11.77 0.41 7.38
N LYS A 89 12.33 0.11 8.56
CA LYS A 89 13.76 -0.15 8.73
C LYS A 89 14.19 -1.44 8.04
N LEU A 90 13.44 -2.53 8.22
CA LEU A 90 13.73 -3.82 7.59
C LEU A 90 13.75 -3.72 6.06
N ALA A 91 12.80 -2.99 5.48
CA ALA A 91 12.72 -2.78 4.04
C ALA A 91 13.91 -2.01 3.46
N LYS A 92 14.56 -1.14 4.25
CA LYS A 92 15.77 -0.39 3.83
C LYS A 92 17.06 -1.20 3.95
N SER A 93 17.05 -2.31 4.66
CA SER A 93 18.25 -3.12 4.92
C SER A 93 18.53 -4.18 3.85
N TYR A 94 17.76 -4.23 2.76
CA TYR A 94 17.88 -5.23 1.69
C TYR A 94 18.09 -4.60 0.30
#